data_AF-C9QNZ6-F1
#
_entry.id   AF-C9QNZ6-F1
#
_cell.length_a   1.000
_cell.length_b   1.000
_cell.length_c   1.000
_cell.angle_alpha   90.00
_cell.angle_beta   90.00
_cell.angle_gamma   90.00
#
_symmetry.space_group_name_H-M   'P 1'
#
loop_
_entity.id
_entity.type
_entity.pdbx_description
1 polymer ?
#
loop_
_entity_poly.entity_id
_entity_poly.type
_entity_poly.pdbx_seq_one_letter_code
_entity_poly.pdbx_strand_id
1 'polypeptide(L)' 'MKLFSIVFFIFSILGCVSALKNPVCGVKYRGVGLCKMLITKIVYIPTENKCKTVHISGCSAEGTFFKSIKECEAKCKEY' A
#
# COMPACT_ATOMS: atom_id res chain seq x y z
N MET A 1 26.99 6.59 31.01
CA MET A 1 26.93 7.24 29.68
C MET A 1 26.59 6.28 28.54
N LYS A 2 27.23 5.10 28.44
CA LYS A 2 26.94 4.12 27.35
C LYS A 2 25.49 3.58 27.32
N LEU A 3 24.89 3.30 28.49
CA LEU A 3 23.53 2.74 28.57
C LEU A 3 22.48 3.72 28.00
N PHE A 4 22.57 5.01 28.36
CA PHE A 4 21.68 6.03 27.81
C PHE A 4 21.79 6.11 26.29
N SER A 5 23.00 6.11 25.73
CA SER A 5 23.20 6.11 24.27
C SER A 5 22.54 4.89 23.60
N ILE A 6 22.70 3.68 24.16
CA ILE A 6 22.08 2.46 23.63
C ILE A 6 20.54 2.57 23.67
N VAL A 7 19.98 3.04 24.78
CA VAL A 7 18.53 3.24 24.93
C VAL A 7 18.01 4.24 23.89
N PHE A 8 18.70 5.37 23.68
CA PHE A 8 18.34 6.34 22.64
C PHE A 8 18.39 5.73 21.23
N PHE A 9 19.42 4.95 20.89
CA PHE A 9 19.48 4.27 19.59
C PHE A 9 18.31 3.29 19.41
N ILE A 10 17.96 2.51 20.44
CA ILE A 10 16.81 1.60 20.39
C ILE A 10 15.51 2.38 20.19
N PHE A 11 15.29 3.46 20.94
CA PHE A 11 14.10 4.31 20.77
C PHE A 11 14.02 4.93 19.38
N SER A 12 15.14 5.43 18.84
CA SER A 12 15.20 5.97 17.48
C SER A 12 14.86 4.90 16.43
N ILE A 13 15.43 3.70 16.56
CA ILE A 13 15.15 2.58 15.64
C ILE A 13 13.67 2.18 15.72
N LEU A 14 13.10 2.03 16.92
CA LEU A 14 11.69 1.71 17.12
C LEU A 14 10.76 2.79 16.54
N GLY A 15 11.13 4.06 16.69
CA GLY A 15 10.42 5.19 16.10
C GLY A 15 10.41 5.14 14.56
N CYS A 16 11.55 4.83 13.94
CA CYS A 16 11.65 4.69 12.48
C CYS A 16 10.78 3.56 11.92
N VAL A 17 10.70 2.41 12.62
CA VAL A 17 9.87 1.27 12.18
C VAL A 17 8.39 1.65 12.14
N SER A 18 7.92 2.46 13.08
CA SER A 18 6.53 2.89 13.16
C SER A 18 6.13 3.86 12.04
N ALA A 19 7.09 4.59 11.47
CA ALA A 19 6.87 5.53 10.38
C ALA A 19 6.82 4.85 8.99
N LEU A 20 7.19 3.56 8.88
CA LEU A 20 7.21 2.88 7.60
C LEU A 20 5.79 2.42 7.21
N LYS A 21 5.25 3.00 6.13
CA LYS A 21 3.98 2.56 5.54
C LYS A 21 4.06 1.11 5.10
N ASN A 22 2.93 0.40 5.16
CA ASN A 22 2.87 -0.98 4.67
C ASN A 22 3.29 -1.02 3.18
N PRO A 23 4.30 -1.84 2.81
CA PRO A 23 4.89 -1.82 1.46
C PRO A 23 3.87 -2.10 0.36
N VAL A 24 2.78 -2.82 0.67
CA VAL A 24 1.70 -3.13 -0.30
C VAL A 24 0.99 -1.88 -0.81
N CYS A 25 1.04 -0.78 -0.06
CA CYS A 25 0.40 0.50 -0.41
C CYS A 25 1.18 1.28 -1.47
N GLY A 26 2.43 0.92 -1.78
CA GLY A 26 3.25 1.58 -2.82
C GLY A 26 3.24 0.86 -4.17
N VAL A 27 2.56 -0.29 -4.28
CA VAL A 27 2.62 -1.15 -5.47
C VAL A 27 1.75 -0.58 -6.59
N LYS A 28 2.36 -0.36 -7.76
CA LYS A 28 1.63 0.02 -8.99
C LYS A 28 0.83 -1.18 -9.50
N TYR A 29 -0.38 -0.93 -10.00
CA TYR A 29 -1.19 -1.96 -10.65
C TYR A 29 -1.15 -1.81 -12.17
N ARG A 30 -1.30 -2.92 -12.89
CA ARG A 30 -1.41 -2.94 -14.36
C ARG A 30 -2.25 -4.10 -14.86
N GLY A 31 -2.78 -3.97 -16.07
CA GLY A 31 -3.37 -5.07 -16.80
C GLY A 31 -2.31 -5.89 -17.52
N VAL A 32 -2.50 -7.20 -17.59
CA VAL A 32 -1.60 -8.15 -18.24
C VAL A 32 -2.34 -8.88 -19.36
N GLY A 33 -1.71 -8.95 -20.53
CA GLY A 33 -2.27 -9.56 -21.74
C GLY A 33 -3.11 -8.59 -22.58
N LEU A 34 -3.35 -8.96 -23.84
CA LEU A 34 -4.03 -8.14 -24.86
C LEU A 34 -5.55 -8.37 -24.92
N CYS A 35 -6.13 -9.05 -23.93
CA CYS A 35 -7.58 -9.24 -23.87
C CYS A 35 -8.29 -7.90 -23.68
N LYS A 36 -9.46 -7.76 -24.30
CA LYS A 36 -10.36 -6.60 -24.13
C LYS A 36 -11.29 -6.74 -22.92
N MET A 37 -10.94 -7.60 -21.96
CA MET A 37 -11.73 -7.79 -20.75
C MET A 37 -11.48 -6.64 -19.77
N LEU A 38 -12.55 -6.20 -19.10
CA LEU A 38 -12.50 -5.18 -18.06
C LEU A 38 -12.47 -5.85 -16.69
N ILE A 39 -11.38 -5.66 -15.95
CA ILE A 39 -11.16 -6.25 -14.63
C ILE A 39 -11.36 -5.15 -13.58
N THR A 40 -12.40 -5.28 -12.76
CA THR A 40 -12.68 -4.34 -11.67
C THR A 40 -11.93 -4.76 -10.41
N LYS A 41 -11.11 -3.86 -9.86
CA LYS A 41 -10.33 -4.09 -8.64
C LYS A 41 -10.36 -2.87 -7.73
N ILE A 42 -10.08 -3.08 -6.45
CA ILE A 42 -9.91 -1.99 -5.48
C ILE A 42 -8.41 -1.83 -5.23
N VAL A 43 -7.92 -0.60 -5.39
CA VAL A 43 -6.50 -0.25 -5.25
C VAL A 43 -6.37 0.99 -4.37
N TYR A 44 -5.22 1.13 -3.73
CA TYR A 44 -4.83 2.36 -3.06
C TYR A 44 -4.04 3.25 -4.04
N ILE A 45 -4.39 4.54 -4.11
CA ILE A 45 -3.72 5.53 -4.95
C ILE A 45 -2.91 6.46 -4.02
N PRO A 46 -1.57 6.29 -3.92
CA PRO A 46 -0.74 7.05 -2.99
C PRO A 46 -0.77 8.56 -3.19
N THR A 47 -0.82 8.99 -4.46
CA THR A 47 -0.85 10.42 -4.83
C THR A 47 -2.12 11.12 -4.37
N GLU A 48 -3.20 10.38 -4.14
CA GLU A 48 -4.48 10.92 -3.70
C GLU A 48 -4.81 10.58 -2.24
N ASN A 49 -3.99 9.74 -1.59
CA ASN A 49 -4.29 9.12 -0.29
C ASN A 49 -5.72 8.53 -0.23
N LYS A 50 -6.13 7.83 -1.30
CA LYS A 50 -7.50 7.30 -1.46
C LYS A 50 -7.52 5.87 -1.97
N CYS A 51 -8.46 5.10 -1.46
CA CYS A 51 -8.83 3.81 -2.00
C CYS A 51 -9.93 3.98 -3.03
N LYS A 52 -9.74 3.43 -4.22
CA LYS A 52 -10.71 3.54 -5.32
C LYS A 52 -10.92 2.20 -6.00
N THR A 53 -12.12 2.03 -6.53
CA THR A 53 -12.42 1.00 -7.52
C THR A 53 -11.88 1.47 -8.87
N VAL A 54 -11.04 0.67 -9.50
CA VAL A 54 -10.45 0.93 -10.81
C VAL A 54 -10.83 -0.18 -11.79
N HIS A 55 -10.89 0.18 -13.06
CA HIS A 55 -11.14 -0.75 -14.15
C HIS A 55 -9.89 -0.90 -14.99
N ILE A 56 -9.37 -2.13 -15.06
CA ILE A 56 -8.10 -2.46 -15.68
C ILE A 56 -8.40 -3.31 -16.91
N SER A 57 -7.90 -2.90 -18.08
CA SER A 57 -8.00 -3.69 -19.30
C SER A 57 -6.90 -4.75 -19.34
N GLY A 58 -7.25 -6.02 -19.57
CA GLY A 58 -6.29 -7.11 -19.74
C GLY A 58 -6.93 -8.47 -19.55
N CYS A 59 -6.14 -9.53 -19.72
CA CYS A 59 -6.56 -10.90 -19.41
C CYS A 59 -6.46 -11.17 -17.90
N SER A 60 -5.52 -10.53 -17.23
CA SER A 60 -5.32 -10.57 -15.78
C SER A 60 -4.83 -9.21 -15.27
N ALA A 61 -4.76 -9.04 -13.95
CA ALA A 61 -4.26 -7.82 -13.33
C ALA A 61 -3.14 -8.15 -12.35
N GLU A 62 -2.06 -7.38 -12.39
CA GLU A 62 -0.93 -7.46 -11.47
C GLU A 62 -0.93 -6.26 -10.53
N GLY A 63 -0.58 -6.50 -9.26
CA GLY A 63 -0.48 -5.48 -8.22
C GLY A 63 -1.13 -5.90 -6.91
N THR A 64 -1.23 -4.94 -5.98
CA THR A 64 -1.99 -5.12 -4.73
C THR A 64 -3.46 -4.76 -4.96
N PHE A 65 -4.34 -5.72 -4.72
CA PHE A 65 -5.79 -5.50 -4.79
C PHE A 65 -6.46 -5.86 -3.46
N PHE A 66 -7.41 -5.05 -3.05
CA PHE A 66 -8.15 -5.24 -1.80
C PHE A 66 -9.54 -5.82 -2.06
N LYS A 67 -10.13 -6.51 -1.08
CA LYS A 67 -11.49 -7.07 -1.21
C LYS A 67 -12.57 -6.01 -1.01
N SER A 68 -12.27 -4.95 -0.25
CA SER A 68 -13.19 -3.85 0.02
C SER A 68 -12.47 -2.51 0.19
N ILE A 69 -13.20 -1.41 0.01
CA ILE A 69 -12.69 -0.05 0.28
C ILE A 69 -12.29 0.06 1.76
N LYS A 70 -13.11 -0.47 2.68
CA LYS A 70 -12.84 -0.46 4.12
C LYS A 70 -11.51 -1.16 4.46
N GLU A 71 -11.25 -2.32 3.87
CA GLU A 71 -9.98 -3.04 4.06
C GLU A 71 -8.79 -2.25 3.52
N CYS A 72 -8.93 -1.65 2.34
CA CYS A 72 -7.90 -0.80 1.75
C CYS A 72 -7.59 0.42 2.63
N GLU A 73 -8.63 1.12 3.10
CA GLU A 73 -8.46 2.31 3.92
C GLU A 73 -7.83 1.98 5.27
N ALA A 74 -8.30 0.91 5.94
CA ALA A 74 -7.74 0.45 7.20
C ALA A 74 -6.25 0.08 7.11
N LYS A 75 -5.76 -0.27 5.91
CA LYS A 75 -4.37 -0.71 5.71
C LYS A 75 -3.44 0.40 5.19
N CYS A 76 -3.97 1.31 4.37
CA CYS A 76 -3.14 2.25 3.59
C CYS A 76 -3.46 3.72 3.77
N LYS A 77 -4.65 4.08 4.27
CA LYS A 77 -5.04 5.48 4.40
C LYS A 77 -4.35 6.09 5.61
N GLU A 78 -3.66 7.20 5.39
CA GLU A 78 -3.10 8.03 6.45
C GLU A 78 -4.13 9.10 6.83
N TYR A 79 -4.25 9.38 8.13
CA TYR A 79 -5.15 10.39 8.70
C TYR A 79 -4.40 11.69 8.99
#